data_AF-A0AAP3EPH0-F1
#
_entry.id   AF-A0AAP3EPH0-F1
#
_cell.length_a   1.000
_cell.length_b   1.000
_cell.length_c   1.000
_cell.angle_alpha   90.00
_cell.angle_beta   90.00
_cell.angle_gamma   90.00
#
_symmetry.space_group_name_H-M   'P 1'
#
loop_
_entity.id
_entity.type
_entity.pdbx_description
1 polymer ?
#
loop_
_entity_poly.entity_id
_entity_poly.type
_entity_poly.pdbx_seq_one_letter_code
_entity_poly.pdbx_strand_id
1 'polypeptide(L)'
;MALYNIANKELHALEKTTFTLEGLQERYDLQEAIKKNIDIIAPDCLVISEEFSDWEDSRRRIDLLAIDKQANLVVIELKRDETGAHMELQALRYAAMISTM
;
A
#
# COMPACT_ATOMS: atom_id res chain seq x y z
N MET A 1 -17.99 -5.40 8.71
CA MET A 1 -18.89 -4.43 8.07
C MET A 1 -19.36 -5.04 6.76
N ALA A 2 -20.66 -5.04 6.46
CA ALA A 2 -21.17 -5.57 5.18
C ALA A 2 -21.08 -4.48 4.10
N LEU A 3 -20.55 -4.82 2.94
CA LEU A 3 -20.52 -3.96 1.76
C LEU A 3 -21.66 -4.38 0.81
N TYR A 4 -22.31 -3.41 0.17
CA TYR A 4 -23.41 -3.64 -0.76
C TYR A 4 -23.16 -2.91 -2.08
N ASN A 5 -23.51 -3.55 -3.19
CA ASN A 5 -23.61 -2.93 -4.50
C ASN A 5 -25.05 -2.44 -4.73
N ILE A 6 -25.22 -1.21 -5.25
CA ILE A 6 -26.52 -0.66 -5.62
C ILE A 6 -26.68 -0.78 -7.12
N ALA A 7 -27.58 -1.64 -7.57
CA ALA A 7 -27.96 -1.78 -8.97
C ALA A 7 -29.48 -1.79 -9.07
N ASN A 8 -30.06 -1.10 -10.06
CA ASN A 8 -31.52 -1.06 -10.27
C ASN A 8 -32.35 -0.64 -9.04
N LYS A 9 -31.79 0.22 -8.16
CA LYS A 9 -32.39 0.63 -6.87
C LYS A 9 -32.55 -0.51 -5.85
N GLU A 10 -31.89 -1.64 -6.06
CA GLU A 10 -31.81 -2.77 -5.13
C GLU A 10 -30.41 -2.85 -4.51
N LEU A 11 -30.36 -3.39 -3.29
CA LEU A 11 -29.13 -3.62 -2.53
C LEU A 11 -28.72 -5.08 -2.66
N HIS A 12 -27.56 -5.32 -3.26
CA HIS A 12 -26.96 -6.65 -3.35
C HIS A 12 -25.78 -6.75 -2.37
N ALA A 13 -25.87 -7.64 -1.39
CA ALA A 13 -24.77 -7.88 -0.46
C ALA A 13 -23.55 -8.43 -1.23
N LEU A 14 -22.38 -7.85 -1.00
CA LEU A 14 -21.13 -8.38 -1.53
C LEU A 14 -20.62 -9.52 -0.62
N GLU A 15 -20.26 -10.63 -1.23
CA GLU A 15 -19.63 -11.74 -0.52
C GLU A 15 -18.23 -11.33 -0.04
N LYS A 16 -17.91 -11.68 1.21
CA LYS A 16 -16.58 -11.41 1.76
C LYS A 16 -15.59 -12.38 1.13
N THR A 17 -14.50 -11.85 0.58
CA THR A 17 -13.38 -12.62 0.05
C THR A 17 -12.04 -12.13 0.65
N THR A 18 -10.92 -12.69 0.20
CA THR A 18 -9.56 -12.27 0.55
C THR A 18 -8.73 -12.10 -0.71
N PHE A 19 -7.67 -11.29 -0.67
CA PHE A 19 -6.76 -11.14 -1.82
C PHE A 19 -6.19 -12.47 -2.30
N THR A 20 -5.91 -13.39 -1.37
CA THR A 20 -5.43 -14.74 -1.68
C THR A 20 -6.47 -15.58 -2.43
N LEU A 21 -7.74 -15.53 -2.01
CA LEU A 21 -8.82 -16.27 -2.67
C LEU A 21 -9.08 -15.75 -4.08
N GLU A 22 -9.00 -14.44 -4.28
CA GLU A 22 -9.16 -13.80 -5.60
C GLU A 22 -7.91 -13.87 -6.48
N GLY A 23 -6.81 -14.49 -6.00
CA GLY A 23 -5.57 -14.62 -6.75
C GLY A 23 -4.79 -13.31 -6.96
N LEU A 24 -5.14 -12.26 -6.24
CA LEU A 24 -4.51 -10.94 -6.36
C LEU A 24 -3.11 -10.94 -5.74
N GLN A 25 -2.13 -10.48 -6.52
CA GLN A 25 -0.72 -10.39 -6.14
C GLN A 25 -0.37 -8.98 -5.64
N GLU A 26 0.52 -8.93 -4.65
CA GLU A 26 0.84 -7.67 -3.95
C GLU A 26 1.43 -6.64 -4.90
N ARG A 27 2.49 -7.01 -5.64
CA ARG A 27 3.16 -6.12 -6.58
C ARG A 27 2.37 -5.88 -7.86
N TYR A 28 1.91 -6.94 -8.51
CA TYR A 28 1.35 -6.82 -9.86
C TYR A 28 -0.08 -6.28 -9.89
N ASP A 29 -0.85 -6.50 -8.82
CA ASP A 29 -2.25 -6.08 -8.76
C ASP A 29 -2.44 -4.94 -7.75
N LEU A 30 -2.13 -5.16 -6.47
CA LEU A 30 -2.45 -4.18 -5.42
C LEU A 30 -1.60 -2.91 -5.52
N GLN A 31 -0.28 -3.05 -5.64
CA GLN A 31 0.63 -1.90 -5.75
C GLN A 31 0.34 -1.07 -7.00
N GLU A 32 0.14 -1.73 -8.15
CA GLU A 32 -0.23 -1.05 -9.39
C GLU A 32 -1.57 -0.30 -9.27
N ALA A 33 -2.58 -0.91 -8.64
CA ALA A 33 -3.88 -0.29 -8.44
C ALA A 33 -3.80 0.90 -7.47
N ILE A 34 -3.08 0.75 -6.36
CA ILE A 34 -2.90 1.78 -5.34
C ILE A 34 -2.07 2.94 -5.88
N LYS A 35 -0.95 2.68 -6.57
CA LYS A 35 -0.14 3.72 -7.21
C LYS A 35 -0.96 4.60 -8.15
N LYS A 36 -1.82 4.00 -8.97
CA LYS A 36 -2.69 4.72 -9.91
C LYS A 36 -3.78 5.55 -9.21
N ASN A 37 -4.07 5.24 -7.95
CA ASN A 37 -5.13 5.86 -7.17
C ASN A 37 -4.63 6.24 -5.77
N ILE A 38 -3.41 6.79 -5.68
CA ILE A 38 -2.70 6.97 -4.40
C ILE A 38 -3.49 7.83 -3.41
N ASP A 39 -4.26 8.79 -3.93
CA ASP A 39 -5.13 9.69 -3.18
C ASP A 39 -6.16 8.96 -2.30
N ILE A 40 -6.49 7.70 -2.61
CA ILE A 40 -7.43 6.89 -1.81
C ILE A 40 -6.85 6.61 -0.41
N ILE A 41 -5.53 6.45 -0.29
CA ILE A 41 -4.86 6.08 0.97
C ILE A 41 -3.92 7.16 1.49
N ALA A 42 -3.37 8.00 0.61
CA ALA A 42 -2.45 9.08 0.94
C ALA A 42 -2.83 10.31 0.11
N PRO A 43 -3.83 11.09 0.57
CA PRO A 43 -4.26 12.30 -0.11
C PRO A 43 -3.11 13.30 -0.26
N ASP A 44 -3.10 14.04 -1.37
CA ASP A 44 -2.11 15.11 -1.61
C ASP A 44 -0.65 14.61 -1.64
N CYS A 45 -0.44 13.32 -1.87
CA CYS A 45 0.87 12.71 -2.00
C CYS A 45 1.19 12.37 -3.46
N LEU A 46 2.44 12.57 -3.86
CA LEU A 46 2.96 12.15 -5.16
C LEU A 46 3.87 10.93 -4.97
N VAL A 47 3.57 9.81 -5.64
CA VAL A 47 4.49 8.67 -5.70
C VAL A 47 5.73 9.05 -6.51
N ILE A 48 6.91 8.89 -5.90
CA ILE A 48 8.21 9.26 -6.50
C ILE A 48 9.09 8.05 -6.80
N SER A 49 8.84 6.90 -6.16
CA SER A 49 9.53 5.65 -6.46
C SER A 49 8.67 4.45 -6.09
N GLU A 50 8.89 3.36 -6.82
CA GLU A 50 8.40 2.03 -6.50
C GLU A 50 9.60 1.15 -6.16
N GLU A 51 9.43 0.20 -5.24
CA GLU A 51 10.48 -0.78 -4.91
C GLU A 51 11.83 -0.13 -4.54
N PHE A 52 11.76 1.02 -3.86
CA PHE A 52 12.93 1.85 -3.56
C PHE A 52 13.92 1.10 -2.66
N SER A 53 15.18 1.06 -3.07
CA SER A 53 16.22 0.23 -2.44
C SER A 53 17.63 0.86 -2.56
N ASP A 54 17.78 2.10 -2.11
CA ASP A 54 19.05 2.85 -2.18
C ASP A 54 19.98 2.59 -1.00
N TRP A 55 20.09 1.33 -0.57
CA TRP A 55 20.99 0.91 0.50
C TRP A 55 21.78 -0.32 0.06
N GLU A 56 23.08 -0.32 0.35
CA GLU A 56 23.93 -1.45 0.04
C GLU A 56 23.51 -2.69 0.85
N ASP A 57 23.48 -3.83 0.17
CA ASP A 57 23.45 -5.17 0.77
C ASP A 57 22.14 -5.63 1.42
N SER A 58 21.02 -5.05 1.02
CA SER A 58 19.72 -5.47 1.53
C SER A 58 18.74 -5.75 0.39
N ARG A 59 18.20 -6.98 0.34
CA ARG A 59 17.05 -7.35 -0.51
C ARG A 59 15.75 -6.64 -0.09
N ARG A 60 15.85 -5.70 0.85
CA ARG A 60 14.73 -4.90 1.34
C ARG A 60 14.50 -3.74 0.39
N ARG A 61 13.25 -3.37 0.30
CA ARG A 61 12.76 -2.30 -0.56
C ARG A 61 11.48 -1.74 0.06
N ILE A 62 11.27 -0.45 -0.13
CA ILE A 62 9.98 0.19 0.17
C ILE A 62 9.08 -0.06 -1.04
N ASP A 63 7.87 -0.57 -0.81
CA ASP A 63 6.93 -0.87 -1.90
C ASP A 63 6.61 0.40 -2.70
N LEU A 64 6.13 1.45 -2.02
CA LEU A 64 5.88 2.78 -2.59
C LEU A 64 6.47 3.88 -1.71
N LEU A 65 7.28 4.74 -2.33
CA LEU A 65 7.79 5.96 -1.71
C LEU A 65 7.10 7.16 -2.35
N ALA A 66 6.53 8.03 -1.51
CA ALA A 66 5.84 9.23 -1.93
C ALA A 66 6.36 10.47 -1.21
N ILE A 67 5.93 11.64 -1.67
CA ILE A 67 6.20 12.94 -1.05
C ILE A 67 4.90 13.73 -0.90
N ASP A 68 4.70 14.37 0.25
CA ASP A 68 3.53 15.24 0.49
C ASP A 68 3.81 16.71 0.11
N LYS A 69 2.79 17.56 0.24
CA LYS A 69 2.87 19.01 -0.03
C LYS A 69 3.83 19.78 0.90
N GLN A 70 4.25 19.19 2.00
CA GLN A 70 5.21 19.76 2.95
C GLN A 70 6.63 19.22 2.74
N ALA A 71 6.84 18.45 1.67
CA ALA A 71 8.09 17.77 1.35
C ALA A 71 8.48 16.69 2.36
N ASN A 72 7.54 16.13 3.12
CA ASN A 72 7.80 14.96 3.94
C ASN A 72 7.80 13.70 3.05
N LEU A 73 8.73 12.79 3.31
CA LEU A 73 8.72 11.45 2.72
C LEU A 73 7.63 10.61 3.37
N VAL A 74 6.82 9.97 2.53
CA VAL A 74 5.71 9.09 2.92
C VAL A 74 6.05 7.67 2.49
N VAL A 75 6.25 6.79 3.46
CA VAL A 75 6.54 5.36 3.25
C VAL A 75 5.24 4.58 3.25
N ILE A 76 4.96 3.87 2.17
CA ILE A 76 3.76 3.06 2.01
C ILE A 76 4.20 1.61 1.79
N GLU A 77 3.79 0.74 2.71
CA GLU A 77 4.08 -0.70 2.71
C GLU A 77 2.76 -1.46 2.56
N LEU A 78 2.69 -2.34 1.57
CA LEU A 78 1.48 -3.08 1.20
C LEU A 78 1.55 -4.51 1.72
N LYS A 79 0.42 -5.04 2.16
CA LYS A 79 0.29 -6.43 2.63
C LYS A 79 -1.01 -7.04 2.17
N ARG A 80 -0.96 -8.32 1.83
CA ARG A 80 -2.13 -9.11 1.41
C ARG A 80 -2.82 -9.89 2.51
N ASP A 81 -2.15 -10.07 3.65
CA ASP A 81 -2.59 -10.91 4.75
C ASP A 81 -2.76 -10.11 6.05
N GLU A 82 -3.53 -10.67 6.99
CA GLU A 82 -3.80 -10.07 8.31
C GLU A 82 -2.80 -10.56 9.38
N THR A 83 -1.77 -11.32 9.00
CA THR A 83 -0.79 -11.95 9.91
C THR A 83 0.22 -10.92 10.45
N GLY A 84 -0.28 -10.03 11.31
CA GLY A 84 0.34 -8.80 11.82
C GLY A 84 1.50 -8.92 12.81
N ALA A 85 2.33 -9.96 12.76
CA ALA A 85 3.59 -9.93 13.50
C ALA A 85 4.64 -9.19 12.64
N HIS A 86 4.99 -7.96 13.04
CA HIS A 86 6.07 -7.12 12.48
C HIS A 86 5.74 -6.22 11.27
N MET A 87 4.47 -6.05 10.87
CA MET A 87 4.10 -5.16 9.75
C MET A 87 4.48 -3.70 10.03
N GLU A 88 4.06 -3.15 11.16
CA GLU A 88 4.37 -1.76 11.57
C GLU A 88 5.88 -1.53 11.70
N LEU A 89 6.61 -2.55 12.16
CA LEU A 89 8.06 -2.48 12.32
C LEU A 89 8.78 -2.38 10.97
N GLN A 90 8.19 -2.89 9.88
CA GLN A 90 8.78 -2.75 8.55
C GLN A 90 8.66 -1.31 8.04
N ALA A 91 7.46 -0.72 8.11
CA ALA A 91 7.26 0.68 7.74
C ALA A 91 8.10 1.63 8.60
N LEU A 92 8.13 1.42 9.93
CA LEU A 92 8.94 2.23 10.85
C LEU A 92 10.44 2.12 10.56
N ARG A 93 10.93 0.90 10.28
CA ARG A 93 12.33 0.67 9.92
C ARG A 93 12.68 1.42 8.64
N TYR A 94 11.82 1.37 7.62
CA TYR A 94 12.07 2.08 6.37
C TYR A 94 12.03 3.60 6.55
N ALA A 95 11.08 4.13 7.31
CA ALA A 95 11.06 5.54 7.68
C ALA A 95 12.37 5.95 8.37
N ALA A 96 12.89 5.12 9.28
CA ALA A 96 14.18 5.37 9.93
C ALA A 96 15.36 5.32 8.94
N MET A 97 15.38 4.36 8.01
CA MET A 97 16.44 4.21 7.01
C MET A 97 16.54 5.43 6.08
N ILE A 98 15.41 6.00 5.68
CA ILE A 98 15.39 7.17 4.79
C ILE A 98 15.37 8.52 5.53
N SER A 99 15.32 8.52 6.86
CA SER A 99 15.20 9.75 7.68
C SER A 99 16.38 10.71 7.57
N THR A 100 17.52 10.23 7.05
CA THR A 100 18.77 10.99 6.90
C THR A 100 19.15 11.23 5.44
N MET A 101 18.29 10.85 4.50
CA MET A 101 18.40 11.27 3.09
C MET A 101 18.00 12.73 2.96
#